data_AF-T0LGP4-F1
#
_entry.id   AF-T0LGP4-F1
#
_cell.length_a   1.000
_cell.length_b   1.000
_cell.length_c   1.000
_cell.angle_alpha   90.00
_cell.angle_beta   90.00
_cell.angle_gamma   90.00
#
_symmetry.space_group_name_H-M   'P 1'
#
loop_
_entity.id
_entity.type
_entity.pdbx_description
1 polymer ?
#
loop_
_entity_poly.entity_id
_entity_poly.type
_entity_poly.pdbx_seq_one_letter_code
_entity_poly.pdbx_strand_id
1 'polypeptide(L)'
;MIHEIYSDLASFKNLKFHSGLNIILVDKSKDATNRQTRNKAGKTSLIELVHLMFGADVDKNSLICQDRLSQFSFGMKFDLNEQEIIVERSCKWKNKVIMKEGQFTNWPIIPKWDSTLHTYNLSNEVWKKVLGNFFFKLPYHIKKGERKLFTPTFRSLISYFVRREEEGGFTEPQMNSRQQQLWDTQTAVSYLLGFDLNVPYQFQQVRNREKNCSGIEETVNRAGRDTGY
;
A
#
# COMPACT_ATOMS: atom_id res chain seq x y z
N MET A 1 1.29 -15.68 -6.73
CA MET A 1 2.14 -15.07 -7.78
C MET A 1 1.30 -14.07 -8.57
N ILE A 2 1.88 -13.00 -9.12
CA ILE A 2 1.17 -12.13 -10.09
C ILE A 2 1.29 -12.79 -11.47
N HIS A 3 0.17 -12.99 -12.16
CA HIS A 3 0.11 -13.64 -13.48
C HIS A 3 -0.10 -12.64 -14.60
N GLU A 4 -0.93 -11.62 -14.38
CA GLU A 4 -1.23 -10.61 -15.41
C GLU A 4 -1.55 -9.26 -14.79
N ILE A 5 -1.14 -8.18 -15.46
CA ILE A 5 -1.62 -6.82 -15.23
C ILE A 5 -2.18 -6.32 -16.55
N TYR A 6 -3.42 -5.83 -16.54
CA TYR A 6 -4.17 -5.47 -17.74
C TYR A 6 -5.00 -4.19 -17.54
N SER A 7 -5.57 -3.68 -18.64
CA SER A 7 -6.52 -2.57 -18.63
C SER A 7 -7.50 -2.68 -19.79
N ASP A 8 -8.67 -2.06 -19.66
CA ASP A 8 -9.63 -1.83 -20.76
C ASP A 8 -9.20 -0.68 -21.69
N LEU A 9 -8.12 0.03 -21.38
CA LEU A 9 -7.48 1.00 -22.26
C LEU A 9 -6.84 0.28 -23.46
N ALA A 10 -7.33 0.52 -24.67
CA ALA A 10 -6.86 -0.14 -25.89
C ALA A 10 -5.34 0.02 -26.19
N SER A 11 -4.73 1.11 -25.74
CA SER A 11 -3.28 1.35 -25.90
C SER A 11 -2.42 0.72 -24.80
N PHE A 12 -3.04 0.18 -23.75
CA PHE A 12 -2.33 -0.50 -22.67
C PHE A 12 -1.83 -1.86 -23.17
N LYS A 13 -0.55 -2.13 -22.97
CA LYS A 13 0.03 -3.43 -23.26
C LYS A 13 -0.11 -4.31 -22.03
N ASN A 14 -1.01 -5.30 -22.10
CA ASN A 14 -1.15 -6.29 -21.03
C ASN A 14 0.18 -7.00 -20.78
N LEU A 15 0.55 -7.11 -19.51
CA LEU A 15 1.79 -7.73 -19.07
C LEU A 15 1.46 -9.08 -18.46
N LYS A 16 1.96 -10.15 -19.08
CA LYS A 16 1.86 -11.51 -18.57
C LYS A 16 3.19 -11.89 -17.94
N PHE A 17 3.11 -12.48 -16.76
CA PHE A 17 4.26 -12.89 -15.96
C PHE A 17 4.31 -14.41 -15.90
N HIS A 18 5.53 -14.95 -15.86
CA HIS A 18 5.77 -16.37 -15.62
C HIS A 18 6.37 -16.57 -14.23
N SER A 19 6.44 -17.83 -13.77
CA SER A 19 7.07 -18.14 -12.50
C SER A 19 8.57 -17.80 -12.53
N GLY A 20 9.11 -17.35 -11.40
CA GLY A 20 10.51 -16.94 -11.28
C GLY A 20 10.76 -15.47 -11.63
N LEU A 21 11.93 -15.20 -12.21
CA LEU A 21 12.41 -13.84 -12.45
C LEU A 21 11.82 -13.25 -13.73
N ASN A 22 11.08 -12.16 -13.60
CA ASN A 22 10.57 -11.37 -14.73
C ASN A 22 11.32 -10.04 -14.77
N ILE A 23 11.91 -9.68 -15.92
CA ILE A 23 12.67 -8.44 -16.10
C ILE A 23 11.95 -7.56 -17.11
N ILE A 24 11.59 -6.34 -16.72
CA ILE A 24 10.94 -5.37 -17.60
C ILE A 24 11.95 -4.33 -18.05
N LEU A 25 12.32 -4.43 -19.33
CA LEU A 25 13.19 -3.49 -20.02
C LEU A 25 12.33 -2.50 -20.80
N VAL A 26 12.73 -1.23 -20.76
CA VAL A 26 12.12 -0.20 -21.58
C VAL A 26 13.21 0.73 -22.06
N ASP A 27 13.16 1.03 -23.35
CA ASP A 27 14.11 1.92 -23.99
C ASP A 27 13.91 3.36 -23.53
N LYS A 28 15.03 4.05 -23.28
CA LYS A 28 15.01 5.50 -23.12
C LYS A 28 14.84 6.12 -24.50
N SER A 29 13.81 6.93 -24.69
CA SER A 29 13.68 7.75 -25.91
C SER A 29 14.87 8.69 -26.03
N LYS A 30 15.37 8.94 -27.25
CA LYS A 30 16.59 9.71 -27.55
C LYS A 30 16.61 11.14 -26.97
N ASP A 31 15.44 11.72 -26.69
CA ASP A 31 15.31 13.10 -26.17
C ASP A 31 15.13 13.19 -24.64
N ALA A 32 15.31 12.09 -23.90
CA ALA A 32 15.12 12.08 -22.44
C ALA A 32 16.29 12.78 -21.71
N THR A 33 16.10 14.04 -21.33
CA THR A 33 17.01 14.75 -20.42
C THR A 33 16.83 14.27 -18.97
N ASN A 34 17.93 14.22 -18.20
CA ASN A 34 17.98 13.78 -16.78
C ASN A 34 17.02 14.52 -15.81
N ARG A 35 16.34 15.57 -16.25
CA ARG A 35 15.35 16.33 -15.46
C ARG A 35 13.90 15.85 -15.59
N GLN A 36 13.62 14.89 -16.47
CA GLN A 36 12.29 14.29 -16.60
C GLN A 36 12.24 12.96 -15.83
N THR A 37 11.95 13.00 -14.53
CA THR A 37 11.87 11.82 -13.65
C THR A 37 10.74 10.86 -14.04
N ARG A 38 9.67 11.37 -14.69
CA ARG A 38 8.69 10.54 -15.40
C ARG A 38 9.31 10.02 -16.71
N ASN A 39 10.19 9.03 -16.60
CA ASN A 39 10.59 8.23 -17.74
C ASN A 39 9.31 7.74 -18.45
N LYS A 40 9.07 8.19 -19.69
CA LYS A 40 7.93 7.86 -20.59
C LYS A 40 7.79 6.36 -20.94
N ALA A 41 8.46 5.51 -20.17
CA ALA A 41 8.62 4.09 -20.34
C ALA A 41 7.54 3.25 -19.63
N GLY A 42 6.85 3.81 -18.63
CA GLY A 42 5.78 3.09 -17.90
C GLY A 42 6.26 2.15 -16.79
N LYS A 43 7.56 2.09 -16.48
CA LYS A 43 8.10 1.26 -15.37
C LYS A 43 7.55 1.68 -14.01
N THR A 44 7.68 2.97 -13.65
CA THR A 44 7.12 3.50 -12.39
C THR A 44 5.62 3.26 -12.33
N SER A 45 4.91 3.52 -13.45
CA SER A 45 3.47 3.32 -13.55
C SER A 45 3.04 1.89 -13.26
N LEU A 46 3.83 0.89 -13.68
CA LEU A 46 3.55 -0.50 -13.35
C LEU A 46 3.63 -0.79 -11.86
N ILE A 47 4.69 -0.31 -11.20
CA ILE A 47 4.86 -0.46 -9.75
C ILE A 47 3.71 0.23 -9.01
N GLU A 48 3.30 1.42 -9.48
CA GLU A 48 2.14 2.13 -8.95
C GLU A 48 0.84 1.33 -9.12
N LEU A 49 0.60 0.69 -10.27
CA LEU A 49 -0.54 -0.21 -10.47
C LEU A 49 -0.52 -1.38 -9.47
N VAL A 50 0.63 -2.02 -9.26
CA VAL A 50 0.76 -3.10 -8.26
C VAL A 50 0.40 -2.58 -6.86
N HIS A 51 0.89 -1.39 -6.48
CA HIS A 51 0.50 -0.76 -5.21
C HIS A 51 -1.00 -0.52 -5.10
N LEU A 52 -1.63 0.00 -6.16
CA LEU A 52 -3.07 0.26 -6.20
C LEU A 52 -3.85 -1.04 -6.04
N MET A 53 -3.47 -2.12 -6.73
CA MET A 53 -4.12 -3.42 -6.60
C MET A 53 -3.94 -4.01 -5.20
N PHE A 54 -2.80 -3.77 -4.55
CA PHE A 54 -2.57 -4.07 -3.13
C PHE A 54 -3.02 -2.96 -2.18
N GLY A 55 -4.08 -2.24 -2.53
CA GLY A 55 -4.80 -1.42 -1.58
C GLY A 55 -4.22 -0.04 -1.31
N ALA A 56 -3.28 0.47 -2.10
CA ALA A 56 -2.93 1.89 -2.03
C ALA A 56 -4.16 2.76 -2.28
N ASP A 57 -4.19 3.94 -1.68
CA ASP A 57 -5.33 4.84 -1.82
C ASP A 57 -5.30 5.52 -3.19
N VAL A 58 -6.49 5.79 -3.72
CA VAL A 58 -6.68 6.47 -4.99
C VAL A 58 -7.07 7.91 -4.70
N ASP A 59 -6.14 8.83 -4.90
CA ASP A 59 -6.34 10.27 -4.77
C ASP A 59 -6.45 10.96 -6.14
N LYS A 60 -6.45 12.30 -6.16
CA LYS A 60 -6.53 13.06 -7.41
C LYS A 60 -5.25 13.01 -8.26
N ASN A 61 -4.12 12.71 -7.63
CA ASN A 61 -2.80 12.71 -8.26
C ASN A 61 -2.37 11.32 -8.75
N SER A 62 -3.07 10.28 -8.28
CA SER A 62 -2.87 8.88 -8.66
C SER A 62 -2.93 8.71 -10.17
N LEU A 63 -2.05 7.87 -10.73
CA LEU A 63 -1.93 7.62 -12.16
C LEU A 63 -3.28 7.34 -12.83
N ILE A 64 -4.08 6.45 -12.24
CA ILE A 64 -5.36 6.03 -12.80
C ILE A 64 -6.41 7.16 -12.79
N CYS A 65 -6.17 8.26 -12.08
CA CYS A 65 -7.06 9.43 -12.01
C CYS A 65 -6.65 10.58 -12.92
N GLN A 66 -5.59 10.43 -13.72
CA GLN A 66 -5.24 11.43 -14.73
C GLN A 66 -6.34 11.50 -15.79
N ASP A 67 -6.59 12.69 -16.36
CA ASP A 67 -7.76 12.95 -17.23
C ASP A 67 -7.95 11.90 -18.33
N ARG A 68 -6.86 11.47 -18.96
CA ARG A 68 -6.86 10.47 -20.04
C ARG A 68 -7.09 9.04 -19.57
N LEU A 69 -6.90 8.76 -18.29
CA LEU A 69 -6.94 7.43 -17.69
C LEU A 69 -8.17 7.22 -16.78
N SER A 70 -8.80 8.30 -16.30
CA SER A 70 -9.85 8.27 -15.28
C SER A 70 -11.11 7.46 -15.65
N GLN A 71 -11.36 7.30 -16.95
CA GLN A 71 -12.48 6.52 -17.49
C GLN A 71 -12.20 5.01 -17.58
N PHE A 72 -10.93 4.60 -17.51
CA PHE A 72 -10.48 3.24 -17.69
C PHE A 72 -10.33 2.51 -16.35
N SER A 73 -10.40 1.19 -16.42
CA SER A 73 -10.15 0.27 -15.32
C SER A 73 -8.82 -0.46 -15.55
N PHE A 74 -8.12 -0.69 -14.45
CA PHE A 74 -6.88 -1.46 -14.43
C PHE A 74 -7.12 -2.68 -13.56
N GLY A 75 -6.57 -3.81 -13.96
CA GLY A 75 -6.76 -5.07 -13.28
C GLY A 75 -5.47 -5.84 -13.07
N MET A 76 -5.52 -6.76 -12.12
CA MET A 76 -4.43 -7.67 -11.82
C MET A 76 -5.00 -9.05 -11.51
N LYS A 77 -4.40 -10.04 -12.17
CA LYS A 77 -4.64 -11.45 -11.96
C LYS A 77 -3.49 -12.02 -11.14
N PHE A 78 -3.78 -12.61 -9.98
CA PHE A 78 -2.76 -13.12 -9.08
C PHE A 78 -3.29 -14.19 -8.12
N ASP A 79 -2.39 -14.97 -7.55
CA ASP A 79 -2.76 -15.93 -6.50
C ASP A 79 -2.89 -15.25 -5.15
N LEU A 80 -4.01 -15.51 -4.48
CA LEU A 80 -4.27 -15.17 -3.10
C LEU A 80 -4.78 -16.41 -2.37
N ASN A 81 -4.09 -16.84 -1.32
CA ASN A 81 -4.43 -18.04 -0.56
C ASN A 81 -4.59 -19.29 -1.45
N GLU A 82 -3.58 -19.52 -2.30
CA GLU A 82 -3.53 -20.65 -3.25
C GLU A 82 -4.64 -20.67 -4.32
N GLN A 83 -5.44 -19.60 -4.40
CA GLN A 83 -6.48 -19.45 -5.40
C GLN A 83 -6.19 -18.26 -6.31
N GLU A 84 -6.40 -18.47 -7.60
CA GLU A 84 -6.28 -17.42 -8.60
C GLU A 84 -7.50 -16.48 -8.51
N ILE A 85 -7.23 -15.18 -8.43
CA ILE A 85 -8.27 -14.16 -8.43
C ILE A 85 -7.94 -13.04 -9.41
N ILE A 86 -8.98 -12.33 -9.85
CA ILE A 86 -8.88 -11.15 -10.68
C ILE A 86 -9.53 -9.98 -9.96
N VAL A 87 -8.75 -8.92 -9.73
CA VAL A 87 -9.22 -7.68 -9.11
C VAL A 87 -9.06 -6.50 -10.06
N GLU A 88 -9.98 -5.55 -9.98
CA GLU A 88 -9.95 -4.31 -10.75
C GLU A 88 -10.12 -3.07 -9.86
N ARG A 89 -9.49 -1.97 -10.31
CA ARG A 89 -9.66 -0.63 -9.74
C ARG A 89 -9.76 0.42 -10.84
N SER A 90 -10.52 1.47 -10.55
CA SER A 90 -10.68 2.62 -11.43
C SER A 90 -10.84 3.91 -10.62
N CYS A 91 -10.59 5.06 -11.26
CA CYS A 91 -10.77 6.35 -10.61
C CYS A 91 -12.23 6.65 -10.25
N LYS A 92 -13.19 6.08 -10.99
CA LYS A 92 -14.62 6.21 -10.71
C LYS A 92 -15.01 5.63 -9.35
N TRP A 93 -14.39 4.52 -8.95
CA TRP A 93 -14.71 3.79 -7.72
C TRP A 93 -13.52 3.73 -6.75
N LYS A 94 -12.96 4.90 -6.42
CA LYS A 94 -11.71 5.08 -5.64
C LYS A 94 -11.58 4.18 -4.40
N ASN A 95 -12.67 4.04 -3.66
CA ASN A 95 -12.73 3.34 -2.38
C ASN A 95 -13.15 1.87 -2.49
N LYS A 96 -13.39 1.36 -3.71
CA LYS A 96 -13.79 -0.02 -3.95
C LYS A 96 -12.71 -0.77 -4.71
N VAL A 97 -12.64 -2.08 -4.43
CA VAL A 97 -11.89 -3.05 -5.21
C VAL A 97 -12.90 -4.03 -5.77
N ILE A 98 -12.95 -4.13 -7.09
CA ILE A 98 -13.89 -4.96 -7.83
C ILE A 98 -13.28 -6.36 -7.95
N MET A 99 -14.06 -7.39 -7.62
CA MET A 99 -13.66 -8.79 -7.69
C MET A 99 -14.30 -9.40 -8.94
N LYS A 100 -13.52 -9.47 -10.03
CA LYS A 100 -14.00 -9.93 -11.33
C LYS A 100 -14.14 -11.44 -11.37
N GLU A 101 -13.14 -12.14 -10.86
CA GLU A 101 -13.09 -13.60 -10.82
C GLU A 101 -12.39 -14.07 -9.54
N GLY A 102 -12.77 -15.25 -9.06
CA GLY A 102 -12.20 -15.87 -7.86
C GLY A 102 -13.23 -16.59 -7.00
N GLN A 103 -12.75 -17.49 -6.15
CA GLN A 103 -13.55 -18.14 -5.12
C GLN A 103 -13.30 -17.46 -3.76
N PHE A 104 -14.37 -17.09 -3.06
CA PHE A 104 -14.27 -16.27 -1.83
C PHE A 104 -14.78 -16.97 -0.57
N THR A 105 -15.17 -18.24 -0.65
CA THR A 105 -15.84 -18.96 0.44
C THR A 105 -15.00 -19.05 1.72
N ASN A 106 -13.68 -19.10 1.58
CA ASN A 106 -12.73 -19.25 2.68
C ASN A 106 -12.08 -17.91 3.09
N TRP A 107 -12.64 -16.79 2.66
CA TRP A 107 -12.07 -15.48 2.96
C TRP A 107 -12.39 -15.03 4.38
N PRO A 108 -11.45 -14.33 5.06
CA PRO A 108 -11.71 -13.77 6.38
C PRO A 108 -12.88 -12.79 6.37
N ILE A 109 -13.07 -12.06 5.25
CA ILE A 109 -14.22 -11.21 5.01
C ILE A 109 -14.66 -11.43 3.57
N ILE A 110 -15.89 -11.92 3.40
CA ILE A 110 -16.45 -12.29 2.09
C ILE A 110 -16.89 -11.02 1.33
N PRO A 111 -16.51 -10.85 0.04
CA PRO A 111 -17.01 -9.80 -0.83
C PRO A 111 -18.53 -9.76 -0.92
N LYS A 112 -19.10 -8.55 -1.01
CA LYS A 112 -20.55 -8.37 -1.16
C LYS A 112 -20.90 -8.18 -2.63
N TRP A 113 -22.00 -8.79 -3.06
CA TRP A 113 -22.57 -8.53 -4.38
C TRP A 113 -23.10 -7.09 -4.45
N ASP A 114 -22.74 -6.39 -5.52
CA ASP A 114 -23.23 -5.05 -5.83
C ASP A 114 -24.09 -5.11 -7.08
N SER A 115 -25.40 -4.93 -6.88
CA SER A 115 -26.39 -4.98 -7.95
C SER A 115 -26.22 -3.88 -8.99
N THR A 116 -25.55 -2.78 -8.67
CA THR A 116 -25.31 -1.69 -9.63
C THR A 116 -24.18 -2.07 -10.57
N LEU A 117 -23.10 -2.61 -10.01
CA LEU A 117 -21.90 -2.99 -10.76
C LEU A 117 -21.95 -4.42 -11.33
N HIS A 118 -22.97 -5.20 -10.95
CA HIS A 118 -23.13 -6.61 -11.32
C HIS A 118 -21.86 -7.42 -11.04
N THR A 119 -21.24 -7.16 -9.88
CA THR A 119 -19.96 -7.74 -9.49
C THR A 119 -19.84 -7.79 -7.96
N TYR A 120 -18.95 -8.64 -7.46
CA TYR A 120 -18.56 -8.62 -6.06
C TYR A 120 -17.57 -7.48 -5.82
N ASN A 121 -17.66 -6.81 -4.67
CA ASN A 121 -16.64 -5.84 -4.29
C ASN A 121 -16.37 -5.80 -2.78
N LEU A 122 -15.23 -5.20 -2.45
CA LEU A 122 -14.83 -4.83 -1.10
C LEU A 122 -14.50 -3.34 -1.07
N SER A 123 -14.65 -2.72 0.10
CA SER A 123 -14.01 -1.42 0.33
C SER A 123 -12.49 -1.61 0.40
N ASN A 124 -11.73 -0.57 0.06
CA ASN A 124 -10.27 -0.60 0.11
C ASN A 124 -9.76 -0.97 1.52
N GLU A 125 -10.41 -0.47 2.56
CA GLU A 125 -10.07 -0.78 3.96
C GLU A 125 -10.30 -2.26 4.32
N VAL A 126 -11.39 -2.86 3.84
CA VAL A 126 -11.64 -4.28 4.06
C VAL A 126 -10.66 -5.12 3.24
N TRP A 127 -10.35 -4.68 2.02
CA TRP A 127 -9.37 -5.34 1.16
C TRP A 127 -7.97 -5.40 1.80
N LYS A 128 -7.50 -4.29 2.39
CA LYS A 128 -6.25 -4.25 3.16
C LYS A 128 -6.23 -5.29 4.30
N LYS A 129 -7.37 -5.54 4.97
CA LYS A 129 -7.48 -6.55 6.04
C LYS A 129 -7.41 -7.97 5.51
N VAL A 130 -8.12 -8.26 4.41
CA VAL A 130 -8.08 -9.57 3.75
C VAL A 130 -6.66 -9.90 3.29
N LEU A 131 -6.02 -8.96 2.60
CA LEU A 131 -4.63 -9.11 2.16
C LEU A 131 -3.67 -9.27 3.36
N GLY A 132 -3.82 -8.44 4.39
CA GLY A 132 -3.03 -8.55 5.62
C GLY A 132 -3.12 -9.92 6.29
N ASN A 133 -4.32 -10.49 6.33
CA ASN A 133 -4.52 -11.82 6.90
C ASN A 133 -3.89 -12.92 6.05
N PHE A 134 -4.07 -12.89 4.73
CA PHE A 134 -3.54 -13.96 3.88
C PHE A 134 -2.02 -13.91 3.72
N PHE A 135 -1.44 -12.74 3.46
CA PHE A 135 0.00 -12.58 3.23
C PHE A 135 0.82 -12.68 4.51
N PHE A 136 0.32 -12.07 5.58
CA PHE A 136 1.11 -11.81 6.78
C PHE A 136 0.46 -12.34 8.06
N LYS A 137 -0.68 -13.05 7.98
CA LYS A 137 -1.41 -13.56 9.16
C LYS A 137 -1.82 -12.46 10.14
N LEU A 138 -2.01 -11.23 9.65
CA LEU A 138 -2.51 -10.12 10.48
C LEU A 138 -3.95 -10.38 10.94
N PRO A 139 -4.31 -9.93 12.15
CA PRO A 139 -5.69 -10.00 12.63
C PRO A 139 -6.61 -9.09 11.80
N TYR A 140 -7.73 -9.63 11.34
CA TYR A 140 -8.73 -8.90 10.54
C TYR A 140 -9.95 -8.44 11.37
N HIS A 141 -10.15 -9.04 12.55
CA HIS A 141 -11.06 -8.57 13.59
C HIS A 141 -10.22 -8.13 14.79
N ILE A 142 -10.29 -6.85 15.14
CA ILE A 142 -9.77 -6.33 16.40
C ILE A 142 -11.00 -6.06 17.26
N LYS A 143 -11.16 -6.77 18.39
CA LYS A 143 -12.29 -6.51 19.28
C LYS A 143 -12.15 -5.10 19.88
N LYS A 144 -13.26 -4.36 20.00
CA LYS A 144 -13.27 -3.10 20.75
C LYS A 144 -12.80 -3.39 22.19
N GLY A 145 -11.65 -2.84 22.58
CA GLY A 145 -11.08 -3.00 23.92
C GLY A 145 -9.78 -3.82 23.99
N GLU A 146 -9.45 -4.59 22.96
CA GLU A 146 -8.10 -5.13 22.83
C GLU A 146 -7.17 -3.95 22.51
N ARG A 147 -6.16 -3.72 23.37
CA ARG A 147 -5.09 -2.79 23.03
C ARG A 147 -4.58 -3.21 21.67
N LYS A 148 -4.55 -2.28 20.71
CA LYS A 148 -3.73 -2.46 19.51
C LYS A 148 -2.32 -2.72 20.02
N LEU A 149 -1.94 -3.99 20.10
CA LEU A 149 -0.53 -4.36 19.96
C LEU A 149 -0.05 -3.58 18.73
N PHE A 150 1.19 -3.09 18.78
CA PHE A 150 1.82 -2.36 17.68
C PHE A 150 2.04 -3.32 16.50
N THR A 151 0.92 -3.76 15.93
CA THR A 151 0.82 -4.68 14.83
C THR A 151 0.92 -3.83 13.58
N PRO A 152 1.88 -4.15 12.68
CA PRO A 152 2.02 -3.41 11.45
C PRO A 152 0.76 -3.52 10.61
N THR A 153 0.57 -2.56 9.72
CA THR A 153 -0.53 -2.61 8.75
C THR A 153 -0.09 -3.43 7.54
N PHE A 154 -1.05 -3.98 6.79
CA PHE A 154 -0.72 -4.63 5.52
C PHE A 154 0.10 -3.71 4.60
N ARG A 155 -0.26 -2.41 4.53
CA ARG A 155 0.41 -1.42 3.67
C ARG A 155 1.85 -1.15 4.10
N SER A 156 2.16 -1.14 5.40
CA SER A 156 3.55 -0.94 5.84
C SER A 156 4.42 -2.16 5.54
N LEU A 157 3.88 -3.37 5.58
CA LEU A 157 4.59 -4.61 5.24
C LEU A 157 4.79 -4.81 3.73
N ILE A 158 3.73 -4.74 2.93
CA ILE A 158 3.80 -5.05 1.50
C ILE A 158 4.71 -4.09 0.72
N SER A 159 4.91 -2.87 1.23
CA SER A 159 5.77 -1.87 0.60
C SER A 159 7.26 -2.26 0.62
N TYR A 160 7.67 -3.23 1.44
CA TYR A 160 9.01 -3.82 1.38
C TYR A 160 9.20 -4.80 0.21
N PHE A 161 8.10 -5.36 -0.30
CA PHE A 161 8.07 -6.27 -1.45
C PHE A 161 7.81 -5.54 -2.77
N VAL A 162 7.17 -4.38 -2.70
CA VAL A 162 6.89 -3.49 -3.83
C VAL A 162 7.53 -2.13 -3.52
N ARG A 163 8.85 -2.04 -3.66
CA ARG A 163 9.61 -0.82 -3.32
C ARG A 163 9.58 0.19 -4.46
N ARG A 164 9.49 1.47 -4.11
CA ARG A 164 9.52 2.59 -5.08
C ARG A 164 10.85 3.33 -4.99
N GLU A 165 11.56 3.41 -6.12
CA GLU A 165 12.83 4.15 -6.22
C GLU A 165 12.62 5.65 -5.99
N GLU A 166 11.54 6.23 -6.52
CA GLU A 166 11.22 7.65 -6.39
C GLU A 166 11.01 8.09 -4.94
N GLU A 167 10.55 7.17 -4.07
CA GLU A 167 10.43 7.39 -2.63
C GLU A 167 11.71 7.05 -1.85
N GLY A 168 12.75 6.61 -2.55
CA GLY A 168 14.02 6.14 -1.98
C GLY A 168 13.93 4.79 -1.28
N GLY A 169 13.00 3.91 -1.67
CA GLY A 169 12.87 2.59 -1.07
C GLY A 169 14.06 1.66 -1.25
N PHE A 170 15.05 2.04 -2.05
CA PHE A 170 16.31 1.31 -2.25
C PHE A 170 17.53 2.03 -1.66
N THR A 171 17.36 3.16 -0.97
CA THR A 171 18.51 3.88 -0.37
C THR A 171 19.06 3.16 0.85
N GLU A 172 18.18 2.61 1.68
CA GLU A 172 18.54 1.85 2.88
C GLU A 172 17.83 0.48 2.86
N PRO A 173 18.52 -0.61 3.23
CA PRO A 173 17.92 -1.94 3.19
C PRO A 173 16.74 -2.07 4.16
N GLN A 174 16.81 -1.40 5.30
CA GLN A 174 15.77 -1.39 6.33
C GLN A 174 14.56 -0.51 6.03
N MET A 175 14.61 0.41 5.07
CA MET A 175 13.49 1.34 4.79
C MET A 175 12.80 1.01 3.47
N ASN A 176 11.52 1.38 3.36
CA ASN A 176 10.77 1.33 2.10
C ASN A 176 10.50 2.73 1.49
N SER A 177 10.74 3.80 2.25
CA SER A 177 10.62 5.20 1.82
C SER A 177 11.48 6.10 2.72
N ARG A 178 12.06 7.17 2.18
CA ARG A 178 12.84 8.16 2.94
C ARG A 178 12.04 8.86 4.03
N GLN A 179 10.72 8.95 3.87
CA GLN A 179 9.83 9.59 4.83
C GLN A 179 9.29 8.62 5.88
N GLN A 180 9.65 7.33 5.80
CA GLN A 180 9.20 6.32 6.73
C GLN A 180 9.71 6.64 8.14
N GLN A 181 8.79 6.66 9.10
CA GLN A 181 9.15 6.93 10.49
C GLN A 181 9.96 5.76 11.05
N LEU A 182 10.93 6.06 11.91
CA LEU A 182 11.81 5.04 12.49
C LEU A 182 11.03 3.95 13.24
N TRP A 183 9.95 4.31 13.94
CA TRP A 183 9.14 3.33 14.68
C TRP A 183 8.37 2.38 13.74
N ASP A 184 7.88 2.88 12.60
CA ASP A 184 7.19 2.07 11.60
C ASP A 184 8.17 1.12 10.92
N THR A 185 9.37 1.62 10.63
CA THR A 185 10.50 0.82 10.13
C THR A 185 10.83 -0.33 11.07
N GLN A 186 11.06 -0.02 12.35
CA GLN A 186 11.37 -1.02 13.38
C GLN A 186 10.25 -2.04 13.54
N THR A 187 8.99 -1.58 13.58
CA THR A 187 7.82 -2.47 13.73
C THR A 187 7.69 -3.40 12.52
N ALA A 188 7.77 -2.87 11.30
CA ALA A 188 7.62 -3.66 10.08
C ALA A 188 8.76 -4.65 9.90
N VAL A 189 10.01 -4.22 10.06
CA VAL A 189 11.18 -5.11 9.91
C VAL A 189 11.19 -6.18 10.99
N SER A 190 10.91 -5.82 12.25
CA SER A 190 10.81 -6.81 13.34
C SER A 190 9.75 -7.86 13.04
N TYR A 191 8.59 -7.43 12.53
CA TYR A 191 7.53 -8.33 12.14
C TYR A 191 7.94 -9.27 11.00
N LEU A 192 8.54 -8.74 9.94
CA LEU A 192 8.95 -9.52 8.76
C LEU A 192 10.05 -10.52 9.08
N LEU A 193 10.91 -10.21 10.05
CA LEU A 193 11.97 -11.11 10.53
C LEU A 193 11.51 -12.08 11.63
N GLY A 194 10.27 -11.96 12.11
CA GLY A 194 9.72 -12.82 13.16
C GLY A 194 10.23 -12.50 14.57
N PHE A 195 10.71 -11.28 14.81
CA PHE A 195 11.14 -10.81 16.13
C PHE A 195 9.95 -10.38 17.01
N ASP A 196 10.17 -10.38 18.32
CA ASP A 196 9.18 -9.90 19.29
C ASP A 196 8.92 -8.39 19.13
N LEU A 197 7.66 -8.03 18.91
CA LEU A 197 7.20 -6.65 18.74
C LEU A 197 7.12 -5.87 20.05
N ASN A 198 7.24 -6.53 21.21
CA ASN A 198 7.23 -5.88 22.52
C ASN A 198 8.36 -4.86 22.67
N VAL A 199 9.52 -5.12 22.07
CA VAL A 199 10.71 -4.25 22.19
C VAL A 199 10.50 -2.93 21.43
N PRO A 200 10.21 -2.92 20.10
CA PRO A 200 9.84 -1.68 19.40
C PRO A 200 8.70 -0.91 20.08
N TYR A 201 7.72 -1.64 20.63
CA TYR A 201 6.60 -1.04 21.34
C TYR A 201 7.03 -0.26 22.58
N GLN A 202 7.87 -0.86 23.44
CA GLN A 202 8.36 -0.20 24.65
C GLN A 202 9.17 1.05 24.30
N PHE A 203 10.07 0.98 23.31
CA PHE A 203 10.83 2.14 22.84
C PHE A 203 9.91 3.27 22.34
N GLN A 204 8.86 2.94 21.59
CA GLN A 204 7.93 3.96 21.10
C GLN A 204 7.12 4.62 22.22
N GLN A 205 6.74 3.87 23.26
CA GLN A 205 6.09 4.46 24.43
C GLN A 205 6.98 5.47 25.14
N VAL A 206 8.27 5.18 25.29
CA VAL A 206 9.23 6.11 25.89
C VAL A 206 9.33 7.38 25.05
N ARG A 207 9.50 7.27 23.74
CA ARG A 207 9.55 8.44 22.83
C ARG A 207 8.29 9.29 22.85
N ASN A 208 7.12 8.65 22.91
CA ASN A 208 5.85 9.38 23.00
C ASN A 208 5.74 10.15 24.33
N ARG A 209 6.23 9.58 25.44
CA ARG A 209 6.30 10.27 26.74
C ARG A 209 7.26 11.46 26.68
N GLU A 210 8.44 11.29 26.10
CA GLU A 210 9.43 12.37 25.91
C GLU A 210 8.84 13.53 25.09
N LYS A 211 8.18 13.23 23.96
CA LYS A 211 7.51 14.25 23.13
C LYS A 211 6.39 14.99 23.87
N ASN A 212 5.63 14.28 24.69
CA ASN A 212 4.58 14.90 25.50
C ASN A 212 5.18 15.82 26.57
N CYS A 213 6.26 15.39 27.24
CA CYS A 213 6.98 16.20 28.21
C CYS A 213 7.54 17.48 27.57
N SER A 214 8.23 17.38 26.42
CA SER A 214 8.77 18.56 25.74
C SER A 214 7.68 19.51 25.27
N GLY A 215 6.53 18.99 24.78
CA GLY A 215 5.40 19.83 24.38
C GLY A 215 4.74 20.56 25.57
N ILE A 216 4.69 19.93 26.75
CA ILE A 216 4.22 20.58 27.98
C ILE A 216 5.20 21.70 28.38
N GLU A 217 6.50 21.45 28.35
CA GLU A 217 7.53 22.47 28.63
C GLU A 217 7.42 23.69 27.70
N GLU A 218 7.25 23.47 26.39
CA GLU A 218 7.04 24.55 25.41
C GLU A 218 5.77 25.37 25.71
N THR A 219 4.68 24.68 26.11
CA THR A 219 3.40 25.32 26.42
C THR A 219 3.48 26.16 27.70
N VAL A 220 4.14 25.63 28.73
CA VAL A 220 4.42 26.35 29.99
C VAL A 220 5.32 27.57 29.73
N ASN A 221 6.36 27.42 28.91
CA ASN A 221 7.24 28.54 28.54
C ASN A 221 6.54 29.63 27.72
N ARG A 222 5.56 29.27 26.87
CA ARG A 222 4.72 30.26 26.16
C ARG A 222 3.76 30.97 27.10
N ALA A 223 3.06 30.23 27.96
CA ALA A 223 2.14 30.82 28.93
C ALA A 223 2.85 31.77 29.92
N GLY A 224 4.08 31.43 30.32
CA GLY A 224 4.93 32.31 31.14
C GLY A 224 5.38 33.61 30.43
N ARG A 225 5.43 33.63 29.10
CA ARG A 225 5.70 34.86 28.32
C ARG A 225 4.46 35.72 28.13
N ASP A 226 3.29 35.11 27.97
CA ASP A 226 2.01 35.83 27.77
C ASP A 226 1.43 36.41 29.08
N THR A 227 1.93 35.96 30.24
CA THR A 227 1.54 36.46 31.58
C THR A 227 2.56 37.39 32.22
N GLY A 228 3.61 37.77 31.48
CA GLY A 228 4.60 38.76 31.91
C GLY A 228 4.07 40.19 31.78
N TYR A 229 3.94 40.86 32.94
CA TYR A 229 4.13 42.30 33.07
C TYR A 229 5.55 42.71 32.63
#